data_AF-A0A6M0PB42-F1
#
_entry.id   AF-A0A6M0PB42-F1
#
_cell.length_a   1.000
_cell.length_b   1.000
_cell.length_c   1.000
_cell.angle_alpha   90.00
_cell.angle_beta   90.00
_cell.angle_gamma   90.00
#
_symmetry.space_group_name_H-M   'P 1'
#
loop_
_entity.id
_entity.type
_entity.pdbx_description
1 polymer ?
#
loop_
_entity_poly.entity_id
_entity_poly.type
_entity_poly.pdbx_seq_one_letter_code
_entity_poly.pdbx_strand_id
1 'polypeptide(L)'
;MKENNKDIDFLHEIAKKISERSKHGFPISPEEVFDLFGETLESMNDKRIIETPIFVPFIIEKTEEEFYTARCNSFRLCKGMGVTEEEAIENLKEQIDSYHKSSIETEKRMRMEEIIKNLFRKDYF
;
A
#
# COMPACT_ATOMS: atom_id res chain seq x y z
N MET A 1 -17.25 -23.06 0.79
CA MET A 1 -16.49 -23.94 -0.13
C MET A 1 -15.79 -23.21 -1.27
N LYS A 2 -16.24 -22.03 -1.75
CA LYS A 2 -15.56 -21.32 -2.86
C LYS A 2 -14.30 -20.52 -2.48
N GLU A 3 -14.18 -20.03 -1.24
CA GLU A 3 -13.03 -19.20 -0.79
C GLU A 3 -11.74 -20.02 -0.59
N ASN A 4 -11.80 -21.20 0.04
CA ASN A 4 -10.64 -22.08 0.19
C ASN A 4 -9.94 -22.42 -1.14
N ASN A 5 -10.66 -22.40 -2.27
CA ASN A 5 -10.06 -22.71 -3.57
C ASN A 5 -9.16 -21.57 -4.05
N LYS A 6 -9.56 -20.31 -3.84
CA LYS A 6 -8.75 -19.14 -4.25
C LYS A 6 -7.46 -19.00 -3.43
N ASP A 7 -7.50 -19.31 -2.15
CA ASP A 7 -6.31 -19.25 -1.28
C ASP A 7 -5.31 -20.37 -1.63
N ILE A 8 -5.80 -21.54 -2.01
CA ILE A 8 -4.97 -22.65 -2.50
C ILE A 8 -4.38 -22.33 -3.88
N ASP A 9 -5.16 -21.73 -4.79
CA ASP A 9 -4.66 -21.28 -6.09
C ASP A 9 -3.56 -20.21 -5.93
N PHE A 10 -3.70 -19.32 -4.94
CA PHE A 10 -2.71 -18.32 -4.58
C PHE A 10 -1.39 -18.95 -4.10
N LEU A 11 -1.46 -19.92 -3.19
CA LEU A 11 -0.27 -20.65 -2.74
C LEU A 11 0.42 -21.39 -3.88
N HIS A 12 -0.33 -21.99 -4.81
CA HIS A 12 0.24 -22.68 -5.97
C HIS A 12 1.00 -21.72 -6.89
N GLU A 13 0.43 -20.55 -7.17
CA GLU A 13 1.09 -19.56 -8.03
C GLU A 13 2.36 -18.99 -7.38
N ILE A 14 2.33 -18.75 -6.07
CA ILE A 14 3.54 -18.36 -5.31
C ILE A 14 4.61 -19.45 -5.37
N ALA A 15 4.24 -20.69 -5.07
CA ALA A 15 5.18 -21.81 -5.09
C ALA A 15 5.83 -21.96 -6.47
N LYS A 16 5.06 -21.76 -7.54
CA LYS A 16 5.56 -21.76 -8.92
C LYS A 16 6.55 -20.62 -9.16
N LYS A 17 6.22 -19.37 -8.79
CA LYS A 17 7.14 -18.23 -8.93
C LYS A 17 8.43 -18.38 -8.12
N ILE A 18 8.35 -18.87 -6.89
CA ILE A 18 9.53 -19.19 -6.06
C ILE A 18 10.38 -20.29 -6.73
N SER A 19 9.73 -21.32 -7.28
CA SER A 19 10.42 -22.38 -8.02
C SER A 19 11.10 -21.87 -9.28
N GLU A 20 10.55 -20.88 -9.97
CA GLU A 20 11.16 -20.26 -11.15
C GLU A 20 12.33 -19.35 -10.75
N ARG A 21 12.16 -18.54 -9.70
CA ARG A 21 13.21 -17.64 -9.19
C ARG A 21 14.41 -18.39 -8.63
N SER A 22 14.19 -19.53 -7.97
CA SER A 22 15.28 -20.35 -7.41
C SER A 22 16.18 -21.00 -8.47
N LYS A 23 15.71 -21.16 -9.72
CA LYS A 23 16.52 -21.66 -10.85
C LYS A 23 17.67 -20.71 -11.24
N HIS A 24 17.62 -19.45 -10.80
CA HIS A 24 18.62 -18.44 -11.12
C HIS A 24 19.91 -18.59 -10.27
N GLY A 25 19.97 -19.57 -9.36
CA GLY A 25 21.20 -19.99 -8.67
C GLY A 25 21.60 -19.17 -7.44
N PHE A 26 20.86 -18.10 -7.13
CA PHE A 26 21.07 -17.28 -5.93
C PHE A 26 20.02 -17.59 -4.86
N PRO A 27 20.40 -17.62 -3.57
CA PRO A 27 19.45 -17.67 -2.47
C PRO A 27 18.43 -16.53 -2.58
N ILE A 28 17.17 -16.84 -2.33
CA ILE A 28 16.08 -15.85 -2.31
C ILE A 28 16.07 -15.22 -0.92
N SER A 29 16.11 -13.88 -0.85
CA SER A 29 16.04 -13.19 0.44
C SER A 29 14.61 -13.20 0.99
N PRO A 30 14.42 -13.05 2.31
CA PRO A 30 13.08 -12.90 2.88
C PRO A 30 12.27 -11.76 2.25
N GLU A 31 12.90 -10.62 1.98
CA GLU A 31 12.28 -9.45 1.35
C GLU A 31 11.78 -9.80 -0.07
N GLU A 32 12.60 -10.49 -0.84
CA GLU A 32 12.25 -10.93 -2.20
C GLU A 32 11.08 -11.93 -2.18
N VAL A 33 10.98 -12.78 -1.14
CA VAL A 33 9.79 -13.61 -0.95
C VAL A 33 8.56 -12.73 -0.70
N PHE A 34 8.65 -11.72 0.16
CA PHE A 34 7.52 -10.80 0.40
C PHE A 34 7.08 -10.07 -0.87
N ASP A 35 8.02 -9.64 -1.71
CA ASP A 35 7.72 -9.00 -3.00
C ASP A 35 6.95 -9.95 -3.92
N LEU A 36 7.40 -11.21 -4.06
CA LEU A 36 6.71 -12.24 -4.86
C LEU A 36 5.29 -12.52 -4.36
N PHE A 37 5.08 -12.49 -3.03
CA PHE A 37 3.75 -12.59 -2.43
C PHE A 37 2.87 -11.41 -2.83
N GLY A 38 3.40 -10.18 -2.72
CA GLY A 38 2.71 -8.95 -3.10
C GLY A 38 2.29 -8.94 -4.57
N GLU A 39 3.20 -9.24 -5.48
CA GLU A 39 2.92 -9.32 -6.93
C GLU A 39 1.84 -10.37 -7.26
N THR A 40 1.87 -11.51 -6.57
CA THR A 40 0.90 -12.59 -6.81
C THR A 40 -0.48 -12.18 -6.32
N LEU A 41 -0.56 -11.52 -5.15
CA LEU A 41 -1.80 -10.94 -4.66
C LEU A 41 -2.40 -9.94 -5.64
N GLU A 42 -1.56 -9.06 -6.22
CA GLU A 42 -2.00 -8.10 -7.23
C GLU A 42 -2.54 -8.77 -8.48
N SER A 43 -1.83 -9.79 -8.99
CA SER A 43 -2.22 -10.50 -10.22
C SER A 43 -3.53 -11.28 -10.11
N MET A 44 -3.91 -11.70 -8.90
CA MET A 44 -5.12 -12.48 -8.62
C MET A 44 -6.29 -11.62 -8.14
N ASN A 45 -6.09 -10.32 -7.98
CA ASN A 45 -7.11 -9.42 -7.45
C ASN A 45 -7.95 -8.82 -8.59
N ASP A 46 -9.27 -9.05 -8.56
CA ASP A 46 -10.21 -8.39 -9.48
C ASP A 46 -10.36 -6.88 -9.20
N LYS A 47 -9.76 -6.37 -8.12
CA LYS A 47 -9.76 -4.94 -7.78
C LYS A 47 -8.70 -4.20 -8.57
N ARG A 48 -9.13 -3.29 -9.45
CA ARG A 48 -8.26 -2.37 -10.18
C ARG A 48 -8.06 -1.09 -9.37
N ILE A 49 -6.82 -0.66 -9.15
CA ILE A 49 -6.53 0.69 -8.67
C ILE A 49 -6.77 1.63 -9.85
N ILE A 50 -7.64 2.63 -9.65
CA ILE A 50 -7.91 3.66 -10.64
C ILE A 50 -7.46 4.98 -10.03
N GLU A 51 -6.47 5.61 -10.66
CA GLU A 51 -6.06 6.97 -10.32
C GLU A 51 -6.98 7.94 -11.03
N THR A 52 -7.81 8.65 -10.27
CA THR A 52 -8.68 9.71 -10.79
C THR A 52 -8.29 11.03 -10.15
N PRO A 53 -8.14 12.12 -10.92
CA PRO A 53 -7.90 13.44 -10.34
C PRO A 53 -9.10 13.86 -9.50
N ILE A 54 -8.90 14.01 -8.19
CA ILE A 54 -9.91 14.53 -7.27
C ILE A 54 -9.51 15.97 -6.93
N PHE A 55 -10.38 16.92 -7.26
CA PHE A 55 -10.21 18.31 -6.85
C PHE A 55 -10.72 18.47 -5.42
N VAL A 56 -9.80 18.67 -4.49
CA VAL A 56 -10.11 18.95 -3.08
C VAL A 56 -9.72 20.39 -2.75
N PRO A 57 -10.57 21.14 -2.02
CA PRO A 57 -10.23 22.49 -1.60
C PRO A 57 -9.13 22.45 -0.52
N PHE A 58 -8.15 23.35 -0.64
CA PHE A 58 -7.11 23.56 0.37
C PHE A 58 -7.37 24.85 1.14
N ILE A 59 -7.03 24.81 2.43
CA ILE A 59 -7.01 25.97 3.31
C ILE A 59 -5.54 26.33 3.50
N ILE A 60 -5.21 27.60 3.25
CA ILE A 60 -3.86 28.14 3.43
C ILE A 60 -3.93 29.21 4.52
N GLU A 61 -3.03 29.09 5.49
CA GLU A 61 -2.93 29.97 6.65
C GLU A 61 -1.47 30.43 6.79
N LYS A 62 -1.26 31.73 6.96
CA LYS A 62 0.05 32.28 7.31
C LYS A 62 0.22 32.24 8.83
N THR A 63 1.34 31.71 9.31
CA THR A 63 1.67 31.61 10.74
C THR A 63 2.31 32.90 11.25
N GLU A 64 2.37 33.05 12.57
CA GLU A 64 3.04 34.19 13.23
C GLU A 64 4.55 34.25 12.94
N GLU A 65 5.14 33.12 12.53
CA GLU A 65 6.57 32.97 12.21
C GLU A 65 6.88 33.22 10.72
N GLU A 66 5.98 33.86 9.97
CA GLU A 66 6.14 34.15 8.53
C GLU A 66 6.20 32.90 7.61
N PHE A 67 5.71 31.75 8.07
CA PHE A 67 5.54 30.55 7.23
C PHE A 67 4.10 30.39 6.76
N TYR A 68 3.90 29.59 5.72
CA TYR A 68 2.59 29.16 5.24
C TYR A 68 2.32 27.71 5.65
N THR A 69 1.07 27.44 5.98
CA THR A 69 0.52 26.13 6.26
C THR A 69 -0.60 25.85 5.28
N ALA A 70 -0.54 24.73 4.57
CA ALA A 70 -1.62 24.21 3.75
C ALA A 70 -2.22 22.95 4.38
N ARG A 71 -3.55 22.87 4.40
CA ARG A 71 -4.29 21.71 4.93
C ARG A 71 -5.55 21.40 4.12
N CYS A 72 -6.02 20.16 4.21
CA CYS A 72 -7.24 19.69 3.55
C CYS A 72 -8.16 18.99 4.56
N ASN A 73 -9.45 19.33 4.56
CA ASN A 73 -10.42 18.71 5.48
C ASN A 73 -10.66 17.22 5.21
N SER A 74 -10.46 16.78 3.96
CA SER A 74 -10.55 15.36 3.56
C SER A 74 -9.34 14.55 4.04
N PHE A 75 -8.19 15.21 4.22
CA PHE A 75 -6.94 14.60 4.67
C PHE A 75 -6.45 15.27 5.94
N ARG A 76 -7.20 15.07 7.03
CA ARG A 76 -6.98 15.79 8.32
C ARG A 76 -5.61 15.58 8.94
N LEU A 77 -4.94 14.48 8.60
CA LEU A 77 -3.61 14.13 9.09
C LEU A 77 -2.49 14.70 8.21
N CYS A 78 -2.81 15.17 7.00
CA CYS A 78 -1.83 15.71 6.07
C CYS A 78 -1.74 17.24 6.24
N LYS A 79 -0.51 17.74 6.32
CA LYS A 79 -0.21 19.17 6.42
C LYS A 79 1.05 19.49 5.63
N GLY A 80 0.97 20.48 4.76
CA GLY A 80 2.13 21.07 4.11
C GLY A 80 2.55 22.35 4.81
N MET A 81 3.85 22.56 5.01
CA MET A 81 4.40 23.81 5.53
C MET A 81 5.48 24.31 4.57
N GLY A 82 5.59 25.61 4.37
CA GLY A 82 6.56 26.19 3.45
C GLY A 82 6.79 27.67 3.72
N VAL A 83 7.85 28.23 3.16
CA VAL A 83 8.15 29.67 3.21
C VAL A 83 7.24 30.44 2.24
N THR A 84 6.74 29.79 1.19
CA THR A 84 5.73 30.34 0.27
C THR A 84 4.44 29.51 0.29
N GLU A 85 3.36 30.07 -0.26
CA GLU A 85 2.10 29.36 -0.44
C GLU A 85 2.28 28.13 -1.34
N GLU A 86 3.04 28.27 -2.43
CA GLU A 86 3.32 27.19 -3.38
C GLU A 86 4.07 26.04 -2.73
N GLU A 87 5.07 26.35 -1.90
CA GLU A 87 5.84 25.34 -1.17
C GLU A 87 4.95 24.60 -0.16
N ALA A 88 4.10 25.32 0.57
CA ALA A 88 3.15 24.70 1.49
C ALA A 88 2.16 23.80 0.75
N ILE A 89 1.68 24.21 -0.44
CA ILE A 89 0.79 23.38 -1.27
C ILE A 89 1.51 22.13 -1.76
N GLU A 90 2.73 22.25 -2.26
CA GLU A 90 3.48 21.11 -2.81
C GLU A 90 3.78 20.09 -1.71
N ASN A 91 4.24 20.55 -0.54
CA ASN A 91 4.48 19.69 0.61
C ASN A 91 3.19 19.00 1.11
N LEU A 92 2.02 19.66 0.98
CA LEU A 92 0.74 19.02 1.28
C LEU A 92 0.42 17.89 0.30
N LYS A 93 0.66 18.10 -1.01
CA LYS A 93 0.43 17.06 -2.02
C LYS A 93 1.31 15.84 -1.76
N GLU A 94 2.60 16.05 -1.49
CA GLU A 94 3.53 14.96 -1.18
C GLU A 94 3.07 14.14 0.03
N GLN A 95 2.56 14.81 1.07
CA GLN A 95 1.99 14.10 2.23
C GLN A 95 0.73 13.31 1.90
N ILE A 96 -0.16 13.84 1.07
CA ILE A 96 -1.37 13.13 0.62
C ILE A 96 -0.99 11.90 -0.20
N ASP A 97 -0.02 12.04 -1.11
CA ASP A 97 0.47 10.93 -1.94
C ASP A 97 1.12 9.84 -1.07
N SER A 98 1.92 10.24 -0.09
CA SER A 98 2.51 9.31 0.89
C SER A 98 1.44 8.58 1.71
N TYR A 99 0.41 9.31 2.17
CA TYR A 99 -0.72 8.73 2.91
C TYR A 99 -1.48 7.68 2.07
N HIS A 100 -1.75 7.98 0.79
CA HIS A 100 -2.39 7.03 -0.12
C HIS A 100 -1.55 5.77 -0.33
N LYS A 101 -0.24 5.92 -0.59
CA LYS A 101 0.68 4.79 -0.76
C LYS A 101 0.68 3.91 0.50
N SER A 102 0.84 4.51 1.67
CA SER A 102 0.83 3.80 2.95
C SER A 102 -0.50 3.10 3.23
N SER A 103 -1.63 3.72 2.89
CA SER A 103 -2.96 3.12 3.06
C SER A 103 -3.13 1.88 2.18
N ILE A 104 -2.70 1.95 0.92
CA ILE A 104 -2.74 0.84 -0.03
C ILE A 104 -1.83 -0.31 0.44
N GLU A 105 -0.60 -0.01 0.85
CA GLU A 105 0.34 -1.00 1.37
C GLU A 105 -0.19 -1.69 2.63
N THR A 106 -0.84 -0.94 3.51
CA THR A 106 -1.46 -1.48 4.73
C THR A 106 -2.62 -2.42 4.39
N GLU A 107 -3.51 -2.07 3.45
CA GLU A 107 -4.58 -2.97 2.99
C GLU A 107 -4.01 -4.26 2.40
N LYS A 108 -2.96 -4.16 1.57
CA LYS A 108 -2.27 -5.34 1.00
C LYS A 108 -1.72 -6.24 2.11
N ARG A 109 -1.06 -5.66 3.12
CA ARG A 109 -0.48 -6.40 4.24
C ARG A 109 -1.55 -7.10 5.09
N MET A 110 -2.60 -6.37 5.48
CA MET A 110 -3.70 -6.95 6.27
C MET A 110 -4.34 -8.13 5.55
N ARG A 111 -4.49 -8.06 4.23
CA ARG A 111 -5.05 -9.15 3.44
C ARG A 111 -4.12 -10.35 3.36
N MET A 112 -2.81 -10.12 3.22
CA MET A 112 -1.82 -11.19 3.29
C MET A 112 -1.85 -11.90 4.65
N GLU A 113 -1.95 -11.14 5.75
CA GLU A 113 -2.11 -11.69 7.10
C GLU A 113 -3.40 -12.50 7.25
N GLU A 114 -4.51 -12.06 6.65
CA GLU A 114 -5.77 -12.79 6.65
C GLU A 114 -5.67 -14.12 5.89
N ILE A 115 -5.07 -14.12 4.70
CA ILE A 115 -4.84 -15.34 3.90
C ILE A 115 -3.96 -16.32 4.67
N ILE A 116 -2.85 -15.86 5.24
CA ILE A 116 -1.96 -16.68 6.09
C ILE A 116 -2.76 -17.24 7.27
N LYS A 117 -3.54 -16.41 7.97
CA LYS A 117 -4.34 -16.85 9.12
C LYS A 117 -5.37 -17.91 8.74
N ASN A 118 -6.01 -17.78 7.57
CA ASN A 118 -7.02 -18.73 7.10
C ASN A 118 -6.40 -20.06 6.65
N LEU A 119 -5.26 -20.01 5.95
CA LEU A 119 -4.56 -21.20 5.47
C LEU A 119 -3.85 -21.97 6.59
N PHE A 120 -3.25 -21.25 7.55
CA PHE A 120 -2.48 -21.81 8.64
C PHE A 120 -3.23 -21.74 9.98
N ARG A 121 -4.58 -21.77 9.96
CA ARG A 121 -5.36 -21.86 11.20
C ARG A 121 -4.80 -23.00 12.04
N LYS A 122 -4.33 -22.66 13.24
CA LYS A 122 -3.94 -23.61 14.29
C LYS A 122 -5.19 -24.33 14.81
N ASP A 123 -5.78 -25.20 14.00
CA ASP A 123 -6.73 -26.20 14.46
C ASP A 123 -6.00 -27.53 14.71
N TYR A 124 -4.79 -27.45 15.27
CA TYR A 124 -4.04 -28.59 15.78
C TYR A 124 -3.42 -28.25 17.14
N PHE A 125 -4.27 -28.31 18.17
CA PHE A 125 -3.96 -28.95 19.45
C PHE A 125 -5.26 -29.57 19.99
#